data_AF-G5QZV4-F1
#
_entry.id   AF-G5QZV4-F1
#
_cell.length_a   1.000
_cell.length_b   1.000
_cell.length_c   1.000
_cell.angle_alpha   90.00
_cell.angle_beta   90.00
_cell.angle_gamma   90.00
#
_symmetry.space_group_name_H-M   'P 1'
#
loop_
_entity.id
_entity.type
_entity.pdbx_description
1 polymer ?
#
loop_
_entity_poly.entity_id
_entity_poly.type
_entity_poly.pdbx_seq_one_letter_code
_entity_poly.pdbx_strand_id
1 'polypeptide(L)'
;MLLAGLKSGEIDLGIGRMSDPELMGGLNYELLFLESLKLVVRPGHPLLQETITLSRVMEWPVVVSPKGTVPQRHGTAPECGSPVAKPGV
;
A
#
# COMPACT_ATOMS: atom_id res chain seq x y z
N MET A 1 -4.14 8.18 -18.82
CA MET A 1 -4.36 8.09 -17.35
C MET A 1 -5.72 7.44 -17.13
N LEU A 2 -5.83 6.35 -16.35
CA LEU A 2 -7.06 5.53 -16.26
C LEU A 2 -8.32 6.35 -15.94
N LEU A 3 -8.21 7.28 -14.99
CA LEU A 3 -9.32 8.12 -14.58
C LEU A 3 -9.79 9.09 -15.66
N ALA A 4 -8.86 9.60 -16.48
CA ALA A 4 -9.21 10.46 -17.62
C ALA A 4 -9.96 9.67 -18.72
N GLY A 5 -9.55 8.43 -18.97
CA GLY A 5 -10.22 7.53 -19.94
C GLY A 5 -11.64 7.14 -19.48
N LEU A 6 -11.84 6.93 -18.18
CA LEU A 6 -13.17 6.70 -17.61
C LEU A 6 -14.07 7.94 -17.76
N LYS A 7 -13.52 9.14 -17.55
CA LYS A 7 -14.27 10.39 -17.68
C LYS A 7 -14.59 10.75 -19.13
N SER A 8 -13.72 10.42 -20.08
CA SER A 8 -13.96 10.65 -21.50
C SER A 8 -14.90 9.62 -22.13
N GLY A 9 -15.19 8.51 -21.44
CA GLY A 9 -15.92 7.38 -22.01
C GLY A 9 -15.09 6.52 -22.97
N GLU A 10 -13.76 6.71 -23.01
CA GLU A 10 -12.84 5.82 -23.73
C GLU A 10 -12.68 4.46 -23.00
N ILE A 11 -12.94 4.45 -21.69
CA ILE A 11 -12.94 3.27 -20.85
C ILE A 11 -14.30 3.17 -20.17
N ASP A 12 -14.96 2.02 -20.30
CA ASP A 12 -16.28 1.79 -19.68
C ASP A 12 -16.18 1.37 -18.20
N LEU A 13 -15.10 0.66 -17.83
CA LEU A 13 -14.91 0.14 -16.49
C LEU A 13 -13.43 0.12 -16.09
N GLY A 14 -13.14 0.54 -14.86
CA GLY A 14 -11.81 0.49 -14.27
C GLY A 14 -11.85 -0.17 -12.90
N ILE A 15 -10.94 -1.13 -12.68
CA ILE A 15 -10.73 -1.74 -11.36
C ILE A 15 -9.40 -1.22 -10.84
N GLY A 16 -9.43 -0.64 -9.65
CA GLY A 16 -8.24 -0.08 -9.03
C GLY A 16 -8.50 0.39 -7.62
N ARG A 17 -7.48 0.97 -7.00
CA ARG A 17 -7.66 1.59 -5.69
C ARG A 17 -8.31 2.96 -5.83
N MET A 18 -9.08 3.36 -4.82
CA MET A 18 -9.68 4.69 -4.72
C MET A 18 -8.60 5.76 -4.92
N SER A 19 -8.88 6.72 -5.80
CA SER A 19 -8.00 7.85 -6.12
C SER A 19 -8.38 9.07 -5.28
N ASP A 20 -7.82 10.24 -5.59
CA ASP A 20 -8.18 11.49 -4.93
C ASP A 20 -9.70 11.77 -5.08
N PRO A 21 -10.44 12.01 -3.98
CA PRO A 21 -11.87 12.32 -4.03
C PRO A 21 -12.23 13.46 -4.99
N GLU A 22 -11.37 14.48 -5.13
CA GLU A 22 -11.61 15.60 -6.05
C GLU A 22 -11.64 15.15 -7.52
N LEU A 23 -10.86 14.12 -7.85
CA LEU A 23 -10.78 13.58 -9.19
C LEU A 23 -11.86 12.53 -9.47
N MET A 24 -12.57 12.04 -8.46
CA MET A 24 -13.57 10.97 -8.58
C MET A 24 -14.98 11.47 -8.94
N GLY A 25 -15.21 12.78 -8.93
CA GLY A 25 -16.51 13.36 -9.33
C GLY A 25 -16.93 12.97 -10.75
N GLY A 26 -18.21 12.62 -10.91
CA GLY A 26 -18.82 12.25 -12.20
C GLY A 26 -18.70 10.78 -12.59
N LEU A 27 -18.17 9.92 -11.72
CA LEU A 27 -18.04 8.48 -11.93
C LEU A 27 -18.80 7.71 -10.84
N ASN A 28 -19.29 6.51 -11.17
CA ASN A 28 -19.91 5.59 -10.22
C ASN A 28 -18.86 4.64 -9.64
N TYR A 29 -19.00 4.31 -8.35
CA TYR A 29 -18.06 3.43 -7.65
C TYR A 29 -18.79 2.42 -6.77
N GLU A 30 -18.19 1.24 -6.66
CA GLU A 30 -18.62 0.20 -5.75
C GLU A 30 -17.41 -0.36 -4.99
N LEU A 31 -17.58 -0.60 -3.69
CA LEU A 31 -16.56 -1.25 -2.88
C LEU A 31 -16.58 -2.76 -3.17
N LEU A 32 -15.56 -3.25 -3.87
CA LEU A 32 -15.45 -4.68 -4.18
C LEU A 32 -15.02 -5.50 -2.96
N PHE A 33 -13.98 -5.06 -2.25
CA PHE A 33 -13.50 -5.67 -1.03
C PHE A 33 -12.56 -4.74 -0.27
N LEU A 34 -12.36 -5.04 1.01
CA LEU A 34 -11.27 -4.46 1.81
C LEU A 34 -10.11 -5.45 1.84
N GLU A 35 -8.91 -4.96 1.58
CA GLU A 35 -7.69 -5.77 1.70
C GLU A 35 -6.93 -5.41 2.98
N SER A 36 -6.43 -6.43 3.68
CA SER A 36 -5.52 -6.23 4.80
C SER A 36 -4.09 -6.27 4.32
N LEU A 37 -3.27 -5.33 4.80
CA LEU A 37 -1.81 -5.41 4.62
C LEU A 37 -1.25 -6.60 5.39
N LYS A 38 -0.32 -7.32 4.77
CA LYS A 38 0.36 -8.46 5.39
C LYS A 38 1.85 -8.17 5.50
N LEU A 39 2.42 -8.47 6.66
CA LEU A 39 3.86 -8.57 6.84
C LEU A 39 4.32 -9.93 6.32
N VAL A 40 5.30 -9.93 5.42
CA VAL A 40 5.86 -11.16 4.83
C VAL A 40 7.35 -11.19 5.11
N VAL A 41 7.82 -12.35 5.57
CA VAL A 41 9.23 -12.62 5.86
C VAL A 41 9.63 -13.96 5.24
N ARG A 42 10.93 -14.18 5.04
CA ARG A 42 11.44 -15.49 4.59
C ARG A 42 11.15 -16.58 5.63
N PRO A 43 11.06 -17.86 5.23
CA PRO A 43 10.97 -18.98 6.18
C PRO A 43 12.13 -18.96 7.19
N GLY A 44 11.84 -19.28 8.46
CA GLY A 44 12.84 -19.29 9.54
C GLY A 44 13.28 -17.91 10.04
N HIS A 45 12.60 -16.82 9.65
CA HIS A 45 12.89 -15.49 10.16
C HIS A 45 12.65 -15.40 11.68
N PRO A 46 13.53 -14.77 12.48
CA PRO A 46 13.37 -14.65 13.93
C PRO A 46 12.02 -14.07 14.38
N LEU A 47 11.49 -13.09 13.62
CA LEU A 47 10.14 -12.52 13.84
C LEU A 47 9.00 -13.55 13.85
N LEU A 48 9.19 -14.76 13.31
CA LEU A 48 8.19 -15.83 13.37
C LEU A 48 8.13 -16.53 14.73
N GLN A 49 9.13 -16.34 15.60
CA GLN A 49 9.26 -16.99 16.90
C GLN A 49 8.86 -16.08 18.06
N GLU A 50 8.60 -14.80 17.79
CA GLU A 50 8.31 -13.76 18.78
C GLU A 50 6.89 -13.19 18.62
N THR A 51 6.40 -12.49 19.65
CA THR A 51 5.20 -11.66 19.51
C THR A 51 5.51 -10.49 18.58
N ILE A 52 4.86 -10.47 17.42
CA ILE A 52 5.09 -9.43 16.41
C ILE A 52 4.52 -8.09 16.89
N THR A 53 5.40 -7.10 17.07
CA THR A 53 5.05 -5.70 17.28
C THR A 53 5.71 -4.83 16.21
N LEU A 54 5.13 -3.67 15.90
CA LEU A 54 5.71 -2.76 14.91
C LEU A 54 7.13 -2.34 15.30
N SER A 55 7.38 -2.06 16.58
CA SER A 55 8.71 -1.71 17.08
C SER A 55 9.75 -2.79 16.78
N ARG A 56 9.41 -4.08 16.95
CA ARG A 56 10.29 -5.20 16.60
C ARG A 56 10.53 -5.33 15.11
N VAL A 57 9.52 -5.09 14.28
CA VAL A 57 9.68 -5.10 12.82
C VAL A 57 10.65 -4.01 12.37
N MET A 58 10.58 -2.83 12.98
CA MET A 58 11.44 -1.68 12.67
C MET A 58 12.92 -1.89 13.04
N GLU A 59 13.25 -2.90 13.85
CA GLU A 59 14.63 -3.29 14.13
C GLU A 59 15.30 -4.00 12.94
N TRP A 60 14.50 -4.46 11.96
CA TRP A 60 14.98 -5.15 10.75
C TRP A 60 14.90 -4.25 9.52
N PRO A 61 15.71 -4.50 8.47
CA PRO A 61 15.52 -3.84 7.18
C PRO A 61 14.14 -4.16 6.60
N VAL A 62 13.36 -3.13 6.27
CA VAL A 62 12.01 -3.29 5.72
C VAL A 62 11.97 -2.80 4.28
N VAL A 63 11.38 -3.60 3.40
CA VAL A 63 11.03 -3.19 2.04
C VAL A 63 9.58 -2.72 2.05
N VAL A 64 9.36 -1.46 1.73
CA VAL A 64 8.02 -0.84 1.65
C VAL A 64 7.80 -0.20 0.29
N SER A 65 6.54 0.00 -0.06
CA SER A 65 6.19 0.70 -1.30
C SER A 65 6.71 2.15 -1.31
N PRO A 66 7.09 2.70 -2.48
CA PRO A 66 7.57 4.07 -2.61
C PRO A 66 6.58 5.12 -2.10
N LYS A 67 7.12 6.33 -1.84
CA LYS A 67 6.33 7.48 -1.39
C LYS A 67 5.18 7.81 -2.34
N GLY A 68 4.01 8.07 -1.75
CA GLY A 68 2.81 8.49 -2.48
C GLY A 68 1.98 7.37 -3.08
N THR A 69 2.39 6.11 -2.93
CA THR A 69 1.61 4.95 -3.38
C THR A 69 0.48 4.63 -2.40
N VAL A 70 -0.65 4.13 -2.93
CA VAL A 70 -1.79 3.71 -2.11
C VAL A 70 -1.43 2.64 -1.05
N PRO A 71 -0.56 1.63 -1.26
CA PRO A 71 -0.22 0.69 -0.20
C PRO A 71 0.60 1.36 0.91
N GLN A 72 1.44 2.34 0.58
CA GLN A 72 2.19 3.07 1.59
C GLN A 72 1.27 3.90 2.50
N ARG A 73 0.33 4.67 1.95
CA ARG A 73 -0.56 5.55 2.74
C ARG A 73 -1.32 4.79 3.84
N HIS A 74 -1.66 3.53 3.57
CA HIS A 74 -2.37 2.66 4.53
C HIS A 74 -1.43 1.89 5.46
N GLY A 75 -0.15 1.70 5.10
CA GLY A 75 0.82 0.91 5.86
C GLY A 75 1.78 1.71 6.73
N THR A 76 1.70 3.04 6.73
CA THR A 76 2.63 3.90 7.46
C THR A 76 1.99 4.33 8.78
N ALA A 77 2.53 3.87 9.92
CA ALA A 77 2.32 4.55 11.20
C ALA A 77 2.97 5.95 11.13
N PRO A 78 2.43 6.99 11.79
CA PRO A 78 2.90 8.38 11.65
C PRO A 78 4.39 8.62 11.96
N GLU A 79 5.07 7.63 12.56
CA GLU A 79 6.47 7.61 12.95
C GLU A 79 7.41 6.86 11.98
N CYS A 80 6.91 6.32 10.87
CA CYS A 80 7.75 5.62 9.90
C CYS A 80 8.48 6.62 9.00
N GLY A 81 9.65 7.05 9.49
CA GLY A 81 10.64 7.80 8.74
C GLY A 81 11.08 7.07 7.46
N SER A 82 11.60 7.86 6.51
CA SER A 82 12.00 7.51 5.13
C SER A 82 12.34 6.04 4.84
N PRO A 83 11.94 5.51 3.65
CA PRO A 83 12.21 4.12 3.28
C PRO A 83 13.72 3.88 3.19
N VAL A 84 14.29 3.29 4.24
CA VAL A 84 15.66 2.76 4.22
C VAL A 84 15.54 1.30 3.80
N ALA A 85 15.41 1.07 2.50
CA ALA A 85 15.83 -0.21 1.93
C ALA A 85 17.36 -0.25 2.05
N LYS A 86 17.90 -0.90 3.08
CA LYS A 86 19.35 -1.18 3.09
C LYS A 86 19.66 -2.15 1.94
N PRO A 87 20.77 -1.95 1.20
CA PRO A 87 21.11 -2.82 0.08
C PRO A 87 21.24 -4.26 0.58
N GLY A 88 20.77 -5.18 -0.25
CA GLY A 88 20.57 -6.59 0.06
C GLY A 88 21.79 -7.30 0.68
N VAL A 89 21.46 -8.30 1.49
CA VAL A 89 22.23 -9.55 1.56
C VAL A 89 21.97 -10.33 0.28
#